data_AF-A0A8J3WTZ0-F1
#
_entry.id   AF-A0A8J3WTZ0-F1
#
_cell.length_a   1.000
_cell.length_b   1.000
_cell.length_c   1.000
_cell.angle_alpha   90.00
_cell.angle_beta   90.00
_cell.angle_gamma   90.00
#
_symmetry.space_group_name_H-M   'P 1'
#
loop_
_entity.id
_entity.type
_entity.pdbx_description
1 polymer ?
#
loop_
_entity_poly.entity_id
_entity_poly.type
_entity_poly.pdbx_seq_one_letter_code
_entity_poly.pdbx_strand_id
1 'polypeptide(L)'
;MAEAESLERLRAHLAERGVPADLRGEALVVHLRTSPMPVWVFVGYGGRFFSWQCAEKRHPVSDVAGAADALVSYVSSPPSLFREGTRFRDGTRRGQTAR
;
A
#
# COMPACT_ATOMS: atom_id res chain seq x y z
N MET A 1 -22.06 -12.11 -3.78
CA MET A 1 -21.71 -10.73 -3.40
C MET A 1 -21.21 -10.04 -4.64
N ALA A 2 -21.68 -8.82 -4.87
CA ALA A 2 -21.11 -7.98 -5.94
C ALA A 2 -19.69 -7.54 -5.53
N GLU A 3 -18.79 -7.33 -6.49
CA GLU A 3 -17.41 -6.93 -6.22
C GLU A 3 -17.34 -5.59 -5.47
N ALA A 4 -18.20 -4.64 -5.85
CA ALA A 4 -18.34 -3.35 -5.19
C ALA A 4 -18.75 -3.49 -3.71
N GLU A 5 -19.67 -4.41 -3.39
CA GLU A 5 -20.12 -4.67 -2.01
C GLU A 5 -18.95 -5.21 -1.15
N SER A 6 -18.12 -6.10 -1.72
CA SER A 6 -16.92 -6.61 -1.04
C SER A 6 -15.91 -5.48 -0.75
N LEU A 7 -15.70 -4.56 -1.69
CA LEU A 7 -14.82 -3.41 -1.50
C LEU A 7 -15.37 -2.41 -0.48
N GLU A 8 -16.69 -2.18 -0.44
CA GLU A 8 -17.33 -1.36 0.58
C GLU A 8 -17.16 -1.94 1.98
N ARG A 9 -17.33 -3.25 2.14
CA ARG A 9 -17.11 -3.94 3.43
C ARG A 9 -15.66 -3.84 3.88
N LEU A 10 -14.71 -3.98 2.94
CA LEU A 10 -13.30 -3.80 3.20
C LEU A 10 -12.98 -2.36 3.63
N ARG A 11 -13.56 -1.37 2.95
CA ARG A 11 -13.43 0.05 3.31
C ARG A 11 -13.90 0.33 4.74
N ALA A 12 -15.05 -0.22 5.13
CA ALA A 12 -15.57 -0.08 6.50
C ALA A 12 -14.59 -0.63 7.54
N HIS A 13 -14.03 -1.82 7.32
CA HIS A 13 -13.05 -2.44 8.23
C HIS A 13 -11.73 -1.64 8.31
N LEU A 14 -11.30 -1.03 7.21
CA LEU A 14 -10.13 -0.15 7.19
C LEU A 14 -10.38 1.15 7.96
N ALA A 15 -11.59 1.72 7.85
CA ALA A 15 -11.98 2.91 8.58
C ALA A 15 -11.99 2.69 10.10
N GLU A 16 -12.47 1.53 10.57
CA GLU A 16 -12.40 1.12 11.98
C GLU A 16 -10.96 1.08 12.52
N ARG A 17 -9.99 0.79 11.63
CA ARG A 17 -8.55 0.74 11.95
C ARG A 17 -7.84 2.08 11.72
N GLY A 18 -8.59 3.13 11.38
CA GLY A 18 -8.04 4.47 11.13
C GLY A 18 -7.27 4.61 9.82
N VAL A 19 -7.42 3.66 8.89
CA VAL A 19 -6.78 3.71 7.57
C VAL A 19 -7.75 4.34 6.55
N PRO A 20 -7.43 5.53 6.02
CA PRO A 20 -8.27 6.18 5.02
C PRO A 20 -8.26 5.39 3.71
N ALA A 21 -9.45 5.09 3.19
CA ALA A 21 -9.61 4.41 1.92
C ALA A 21 -10.83 4.93 1.16
N ASP A 22 -10.71 5.05 -0.16
CA ASP A 22 -11.72 5.60 -1.05
C ASP A 22 -12.00 4.69 -2.24
N LEU A 23 -13.27 4.56 -2.61
CA LEU A 23 -13.67 3.82 -3.80
C LEU A 23 -13.46 4.67 -5.05
N ARG A 24 -12.80 4.09 -6.05
CA ARG A 24 -12.57 4.70 -7.37
C ARG A 24 -12.91 3.69 -8.45
N GLY A 25 -14.15 3.76 -8.94
CA GLY A 25 -14.67 2.79 -9.90
C GLY A 25 -14.72 1.40 -9.28
N GLU A 26 -13.94 0.47 -9.86
CA GLU A 26 -13.90 -0.95 -9.48
C GLU A 26 -12.77 -1.27 -8.49
N ALA A 27 -12.14 -0.24 -7.92
CA ALA A 27 -10.99 -0.36 -7.04
C ALA A 27 -11.18 0.40 -5.73
N LEU A 28 -10.56 -0.11 -4.67
CA LEU A 28 -10.41 0.60 -3.40
C LEU A 28 -8.98 1.16 -3.30
N VAL A 29 -8.89 2.47 -3.15
CA VAL A 29 -7.64 3.21 -3.01
C VAL A 29 -7.36 3.43 -1.54
N VAL A 30 -6.34 2.76 -1.01
CA VAL A 30 -5.92 2.86 0.38
C VAL A 30 -4.80 3.88 0.50
N HIS A 31 -5.03 4.93 1.29
CA HIS A 31 -4.09 6.04 1.45
C HIS A 31 -3.14 5.81 2.62
N LEU A 32 -1.85 6.03 2.37
CA LEU A 32 -0.80 5.95 3.39
C LEU A 32 -0.51 7.34 3.93
N ARG A 33 -0.39 7.46 5.26
CA ARG A 33 0.11 8.70 5.87
C ARG A 33 1.59 8.92 5.61
N THR A 34 2.34 7.85 5.37
CA THR A 34 3.81 7.83 5.31
C THR A 34 4.36 7.63 3.89
N SER A 35 3.54 7.25 2.92
CA SER A 35 3.97 6.99 1.54
C SER A 35 3.18 7.85 0.55
N PRO A 36 3.85 8.46 -0.44
CA PRO A 36 3.16 9.26 -1.46
C PRO A 36 2.35 8.40 -2.46
N MET A 37 2.57 7.09 -2.52
CA MET A 37 1.85 6.20 -3.44
C MET A 37 0.73 5.47 -2.72
N PRO A 38 -0.55 5.66 -3.12
CA PRO A 38 -1.65 4.91 -2.56
C PRO A 38 -1.64 3.44 -3.05
N VAL A 39 -2.20 2.56 -2.24
CA VAL A 39 -2.34 1.14 -2.59
C VAL A 39 -3.68 0.91 -3.26
N TRP A 40 -3.64 0.36 -4.46
CA TRP A 40 -4.83 0.00 -5.22
C TRP A 40 -5.21 -1.45 -4.92
N VAL A 41 -6.44 -1.64 -4.45
CA VAL A 41 -7.00 -2.96 -4.13
C VAL A 41 -8.14 -3.25 -5.09
N PHE A 42 -8.08 -4.40 -5.73
CA PHE A 42 -9.08 -4.87 -6.69
C PHE A 42 -9.65 -6.21 -6.23
N VAL A 43 -10.93 -6.44 -6.48
CA VAL A 43 -11.48 -7.79 -6.39
C VAL A 43 -11.22 -8.48 -7.72
N GLY A 44 -10.41 -9.54 -7.70
CA GLY A 44 -10.02 -10.29 -8.89
C GLY A 44 -10.40 -11.76 -8.81
N TYR A 45 -10.03 -12.50 -9.85
CA TYR A 45 -10.23 -13.96 -9.94
C TYR A 45 -11.70 -14.38 -9.77
N GLY A 46 -12.59 -13.70 -10.50
CA GLY A 46 -14.04 -13.96 -10.49
C GLY A 46 -14.69 -13.62 -9.15
N GLY A 47 -14.34 -12.50 -8.54
CA GLY A 47 -14.97 -12.06 -7.30
C GLY A 47 -14.43 -12.71 -6.02
N ARG A 48 -13.33 -13.48 -6.06
CA ARG A 48 -12.93 -14.37 -4.96
C ARG A 48 -11.82 -13.84 -4.06
N PHE A 49 -11.00 -12.92 -4.56
CA PHE A 49 -9.84 -12.43 -3.83
C PHE A 49 -9.72 -10.91 -3.93
N PHE A 50 -9.46 -10.26 -2.81
CA PHE A 50 -8.84 -8.95 -2.79
C PHE A 50 -7.38 -9.09 -3.23
N SER A 51 -6.93 -8.20 -4.11
CA SER A 51 -5.58 -8.23 -4.66
C SER A 51 -5.00 -6.82 -4.73
N TRP A 52 -3.73 -6.70 -4.39
CA TRP A 52 -2.99 -5.44 -4.44
C TRP A 52 -1.53 -5.71 -4.80
N GLN A 53 -0.78 -4.63 -5.09
CA GLN A 53 0.56 -4.70 -5.65
C GLN A 53 0.61 -5.65 -6.86
N CYS A 54 -0.05 -5.27 -7.96
CA CYS A 54 -0.04 -6.06 -9.21
C CYS A 54 -0.41 -7.55 -9.01
N ALA A 55 -1.32 -7.83 -8.07
CA ALA A 55 -1.75 -9.18 -7.66
C ALA A 55 -0.68 -10.09 -7.03
N GLU A 56 0.48 -9.55 -6.66
CA GLU A 56 1.48 -10.26 -5.85
C GLU A 56 0.95 -10.58 -4.45
N LYS A 57 0.16 -9.67 -3.89
CA LYS A 57 -0.52 -9.85 -2.60
C LYS A 57 -2.00 -10.09 -2.82
N ARG A 58 -2.53 -11.12 -2.15
CA ARG A 58 -3.91 -11.58 -2.30
C ARG A 58 -4.48 -12.03 -0.96
N HIS A 59 -5.76 -11.78 -0.75
CA HIS A 59 -6.53 -12.23 0.41
C HIS A 59 -7.94 -12.65 0.00
N PRO A 60 -8.49 -13.76 0.50
CA PRO A 60 -9.85 -14.18 0.15
C PRO A 60 -10.91 -13.16 0.59
N VAL A 61 -11.93 -12.94 -0.26
CA VAL A 61 -13.04 -12.02 0.08
C VAL A 61 -13.94 -12.53 1.20
N SER A 62 -13.87 -13.83 1.51
CA SER A 62 -14.59 -14.43 2.64
C SER A 62 -14.00 -13.99 3.99
N ASP A 63 -12.78 -13.47 4.02
CA ASP A 63 -12.13 -12.97 5.23
C ASP A 63 -11.74 -11.49 5.05
N VAL A 64 -12.75 -10.63 5.17
CA VAL A 64 -12.62 -9.18 5.02
C VAL A 64 -11.81 -8.56 6.16
N ALA A 65 -11.98 -9.05 7.39
CA ALA A 65 -11.24 -8.58 8.55
C ALA A 65 -9.75 -8.90 8.42
N GLY A 66 -9.40 -10.14 8.06
CA GLY A 66 -8.02 -10.52 7.78
C GLY A 66 -7.41 -9.75 6.60
N ALA A 67 -8.21 -9.47 5.56
CA ALA A 67 -7.76 -8.64 4.44
C ALA A 67 -7.43 -7.20 4.89
N ALA A 68 -8.26 -6.63 5.77
CA ALA A 68 -8.01 -5.31 6.35
C ALA A 68 -6.74 -5.32 7.20
N ASP A 69 -6.54 -6.30 8.07
CA ASP A 69 -5.34 -6.42 8.91
C ASP A 69 -4.07 -6.59 8.06
N ALA A 70 -4.13 -7.40 7.01
CA ALA A 70 -3.04 -7.58 6.06
C ALA A 70 -2.70 -6.26 5.34
N LEU A 71 -3.71 -5.48 4.94
CA LEU A 71 -3.51 -4.16 4.35
C LEU A 71 -2.92 -3.18 5.35
N VAL A 72 -3.39 -3.13 6.60
CA VAL A 72 -2.83 -2.29 7.67
C VAL A 72 -1.36 -2.61 7.90
N SER A 73 -1.02 -3.90 8.00
CA SER A 73 0.37 -4.33 8.14
C SER A 73 1.21 -3.93 6.93
N TYR A 74 0.67 -4.10 5.72
CA TYR A 74 1.35 -3.74 4.48
C TYR A 74 1.60 -2.24 4.37
N VAL A 75 0.64 -1.39 4.77
CA VAL A 75 0.82 0.07 4.71
C VAL A 75 1.64 0.65 5.87
N SER A 76 1.69 -0.04 7.01
CA SER A 76 2.49 0.38 8.16
C SER A 76 3.97 0.07 7.98
N SER A 77 4.28 -1.01 7.26
CA SER A 77 5.65 -1.38 6.88
C SER A 77 5.64 -1.84 5.42
N PRO A 78 5.51 -0.91 4.46
CA PRO A 78 5.59 -1.27 3.06
C PRO A 78 6.96 -1.92 2.85
N PRO A 79 7.03 -3.07 2.13
CA PRO A 79 8.32 -3.64 1.75
C PRO A 79 9.10 -2.50 1.10
N SER A 80 10.34 -2.30 1.55
CA SER A 80 11.20 -1.14 1.26
C SER A 80 11.38 -0.90 -0.24
N LEU A 81 10.37 -0.31 -0.89
CA LEU A 81 10.38 0.09 -2.30
C LEU A 81 11.10 1.43 -2.48
N PHE A 82 11.53 2.06 -1.38
CA PHE A 82 12.43 3.20 -1.35
C PHE A 82 13.64 2.87 -0.47
N ARG A 83 14.48 1.91 -0.88
CA ARG A 83 15.85 1.87 -0.37
C ARG A 83 16.58 3.06 -0.96
N GLU A 84 16.59 4.11 -0.16
CA GLU A 84 17.34 5.33 -0.32
C GLU A 84 18.76 5.04 -0.85
N GLY A 85 19.10 5.68 -1.97
CA GLY A 85 20.47 5.75 -2.50
C GLY A 85 21.38 6.66 -1.66
N THR A 86 21.27 6.64 -0.33
CA THR A 86 22.19 7.36 0.55
C THR A 86 23.48 6.55 0.76
N ARG A 87 24.35 6.61 -0.24
CA ARG A 87 25.80 6.61 -0.02
C ARG A 87 26.45 7.70 -0.86
N PHE A 88 26.35 8.93 -0.39
CA PHE A 88 27.46 9.86 -0.50
C PHE A 88 27.74 10.42 0.90
N ARG A 89 28.68 9.77 1.58
CA ARG A 89 29.32 10.30 2.79
C ARG A 89 30.75 10.66 2.41
N ASP A 90 31.00 11.96 2.51
CA ASP A 90 32.24 12.70 2.78
C ASP A 90 33.57 12.23 2.16
N GLY A 91 34.17 13.16 1.41
CA GLY A 91 35.57 13.15 1.03
C GLY A 91 36.08 14.57 0.94
N THR A 92 36.14 15.25 2.08
CA THR A 92 36.93 16.48 2.28
C THR A 92 38.28 16.41 1.56
N ARG A 93 38.54 17.32 0.61
CA ARG A 93 39.91 17.74 0.27
C ARG A 93 39.99 19.26 0.15
N ARG A 94 40.62 19.84 1.18
CA ARG A 94 41.20 21.19 1.18
C ARG A 94 42.41 21.25 0.24
N GLY A 95 42.72 22.47 -0.21
CA GLY A 95 43.94 22.89 -0.91
C GLY A 95 43.62 23.28 -2.37
N GLN A 96 43.46 24.55 -2.77
CA GLN A 96 44.37 25.69 -2.60
C GLN A 96 45.84 25.29 -2.76
N THR A 97 46.37 25.49 -3.97
CA THR A 97 47.59 26.28 -4.23
C THR A 97 47.68 26.56 -5.73
N ALA A 98 47.73 27.84 -6.06
CA ALA A 98 48.11 28.37 -7.36
C ALA A 98 49.57 28.03 -7.68
N ARG A 99 49.86 27.81 -8.97
CA ARG A 99 51.10 28.23 -9.64
C ARG A 99 50.78 28.48 -11.11
#